data_AF-A0A6N8VVG2-F1
#
_entry.id   AF-A0A6N8VVG2-F1
#
_cell.length_a   1.000
_cell.length_b   1.000
_cell.length_c   1.000
_cell.angle_alpha   90.00
_cell.angle_beta   90.00
_cell.angle_gamma   90.00
#
_symmetry.space_group_name_H-M   'P 1'
#
loop_
_entity.id
_entity.type
_entity.pdbx_description
1 polymer ?
#
loop_
_entity_poly.entity_id
_entity_poly.type
_entity_poly.pdbx_seq_one_letter_code
_entity_poly.pdbx_strand_id
1 'polypeptide(L)'
;MQPFHIHVPEAEITQLRSRLRHTRWLSEVPGSDWLYGIDLEFTRDLVSYWADDFEWRAIESQLNEFPQFKTSLTAWNGESLGIHFIHRRSPRADARPLMIQHGWPSSVYDFHKIIEELAEPADPNAPAFHVIAPSLPGYGWSDIPKRAGLGPPAIADIWVELMSRLGYDDFLYHGGDWGAAIGGQLALRHPDRIPRMHMTMAALPPGGSTA
;
A
#
# COMPACT_ATOMS: atom_id res chain seq x y z
N MET A 1 -14.79 11.08 -7.04
CA MET A 1 -13.33 10.88 -7.14
C MET A 1 -12.68 12.24 -7.35
N GLN A 2 -11.69 12.58 -6.54
CA GLN A 2 -10.99 13.87 -6.62
C GLN A 2 -9.48 13.62 -6.78
N PRO A 3 -8.76 14.40 -7.62
CA PRO A 3 -7.31 14.38 -7.65
C PRO A 3 -6.73 14.59 -6.26
N PHE A 4 -5.65 13.88 -5.95
CA PHE A 4 -4.92 13.98 -4.69
C PHE A 4 -3.45 14.30 -4.99
N HIS A 5 -2.86 15.18 -4.19
CA HIS A 5 -1.46 15.55 -4.28
C HIS A 5 -0.88 15.53 -2.86
N ILE A 6 0.20 14.78 -2.68
CA ILE A 6 0.85 14.65 -1.38
C ILE A 6 1.56 15.96 -1.08
N HIS A 7 1.27 16.51 0.10
CA HIS A 7 1.99 17.65 0.63
C HIS A 7 2.09 17.55 2.14
N VAL A 8 3.31 17.35 2.65
CA VAL A 8 3.62 17.40 4.08
C VAL A 8 4.11 18.80 4.43
N PRO A 9 3.47 19.51 5.36
CA PRO A 9 3.90 20.83 5.79
C PRO A 9 5.35 20.84 6.28
N GLU A 10 6.10 21.89 5.97
CA GLU A 10 7.51 22.02 6.39
C GLU A 10 7.68 21.97 7.92
N ALA A 11 6.68 22.45 8.65
CA ALA A 11 6.65 22.38 10.11
C ALA A 11 6.70 20.93 10.62
N GLU A 12 6.05 19.97 9.95
CA GLU A 12 6.05 18.56 10.34
C GLU A 12 7.42 17.92 10.09
N ILE A 13 8.07 18.23 8.96
CA ILE A 13 9.42 17.76 8.63
C ILE A 13 10.44 18.31 9.62
N THR A 14 10.35 19.61 9.91
CA THR A 14 11.21 20.27 10.90
C THR A 14 11.02 19.65 12.29
N GLN A 15 9.77 19.39 12.67
CA GLN A 15 9.46 18.74 13.94
C GLN A 15 10.02 17.30 14.00
N LEU A 16 9.90 16.53 12.92
CA LEU A 16 10.47 15.19 12.81
C LEU A 16 11.99 15.23 12.99
N ARG A 17 12.70 16.06 12.22
CA ARG A 17 14.17 16.22 12.31
C ARG A 17 14.61 16.61 13.72
N SER A 18 13.87 17.52 14.36
CA SER A 18 14.12 17.90 15.76
C SER A 18 14.00 16.70 16.71
N ARG A 19 12.94 15.88 16.59
CA ARG A 19 12.76 14.70 17.44
C ARG A 19 13.87 13.66 17.23
N LEU A 20 14.27 13.41 15.98
CA LEU A 20 15.36 12.50 15.65
C LEU A 20 16.68 12.94 16.32
N ARG A 21 17.04 14.22 16.21
CA ARG A 21 18.28 14.77 16.81
C ARG A 21 18.29 14.77 18.34
N HIS A 22 17.12 14.78 18.98
CA HIS A 22 16.98 14.75 20.45
C HIS A 22 16.63 13.35 20.99
N THR A 23 16.94 12.29 20.23
CA THR A 23 16.68 10.91 20.64
C THR A 23 17.45 10.57 21.92
N ARG A 24 16.74 10.06 22.92
CA ARG A 24 17.35 9.46 24.12
C ARG A 24 17.65 7.99 23.85
N TRP A 25 18.91 7.68 23.60
CA TRP A 25 19.37 6.31 23.35
C TRP A 25 19.37 5.46 24.62
N LEU A 26 19.04 4.18 24.47
CA LEU A 26 19.16 3.17 25.51
C LEU A 26 20.46 2.38 25.32
N SER A 27 20.84 1.61 26.34
CA SER A 27 21.95 0.66 26.25
C SER A 27 21.50 -0.64 25.58
N GLU A 28 22.44 -1.33 24.94
CA GLU A 28 22.25 -2.68 24.40
C GLU A 28 23.15 -3.69 25.11
N VAL A 29 22.88 -4.98 24.90
CA VAL A 29 23.76 -6.05 25.38
C VAL A 29 24.96 -6.14 24.42
N PRO A 30 26.21 -5.98 24.88
CA PRO A 30 27.36 -6.00 23.98
C PRO A 30 27.44 -7.32 23.18
N GLY A 31 27.57 -7.21 21.86
CA GLY A 31 27.69 -8.35 20.94
C GLY A 31 26.39 -9.13 20.72
N SER A 32 25.22 -8.53 21.03
CA SER A 32 23.93 -9.18 20.72
C SER A 32 23.46 -9.00 19.29
N ASP A 33 24.05 -8.08 18.54
CA ASP A 33 23.64 -7.69 17.18
C ASP A 33 22.10 -7.58 17.10
N TRP A 34 21.47 -8.29 16.15
CA TRP A 34 20.02 -8.29 15.92
C TRP A 34 19.24 -9.30 16.78
N LEU A 35 19.88 -10.03 17.69
CA LEU A 35 19.26 -11.15 18.42
C LEU A 35 18.06 -10.73 19.27
N TYR A 36 18.09 -9.52 19.82
CA TYR A 36 17.04 -8.98 20.69
C TYR A 36 16.21 -7.86 20.05
N GLY A 37 16.33 -7.66 18.74
CA GLY A 37 15.63 -6.60 18.02
C GLY A 37 16.58 -5.83 17.09
N ILE A 38 16.23 -4.59 16.77
CA ILE A 38 17.07 -3.74 15.94
C ILE A 38 18.37 -3.38 16.67
N ASP A 39 19.50 -3.49 15.97
CA ASP A 39 20.83 -3.15 16.46
C ASP A 39 20.97 -1.64 16.75
N LEU A 40 21.62 -1.25 17.86
CA LEU A 40 21.68 0.15 18.28
C LEU A 40 22.59 0.99 17.39
N GLU A 41 23.74 0.46 16.96
CA GLU A 41 24.67 1.17 16.10
C GLU A 41 24.02 1.45 14.75
N PHE A 42 23.43 0.43 14.13
CA PHE A 42 22.64 0.58 12.91
C PHE A 42 21.51 1.60 13.08
N THR A 43 20.78 1.57 14.20
CA THR A 43 19.68 2.52 14.45
C THR A 43 20.20 3.96 14.55
N ARG A 44 21.36 4.18 15.17
CA ARG A 44 21.98 5.52 15.26
C ARG A 44 22.35 6.06 13.89
N ASP A 45 22.97 5.22 13.06
CA ASP A 45 23.35 5.60 11.70
C ASP A 45 22.11 5.92 10.85
N LEU A 46 21.08 5.07 10.92
CA LEU A 46 19.82 5.30 10.22
C LEU A 46 19.13 6.60 10.67
N VAL A 47 19.09 6.86 11.97
CA VAL A 47 18.49 8.10 12.53
C VAL A 47 19.30 9.33 12.13
N SER A 48 20.64 9.24 12.11
CA SER A 48 21.52 10.33 11.67
C SER A 48 21.26 10.67 10.20
N TYR A 49 21.31 9.67 9.32
CA TYR A 49 21.01 9.84 7.90
C TYR A 49 19.61 10.43 7.70
N TRP A 50 18.61 9.94 8.44
CA TRP A 50 17.24 10.43 8.32
C TRP A 50 17.10 11.89 8.77
N ALA A 51 17.79 12.30 9.82
CA ALA A 51 17.73 13.66 10.34
C ALA A 51 18.41 14.68 9.42
N ASP A 52 19.53 14.28 8.82
CA ASP A 52 20.49 15.23 8.23
C ASP A 52 20.59 15.12 6.70
N ASP A 53 20.49 13.92 6.13
CA ASP A 53 20.75 13.67 4.70
C ASP A 53 19.51 13.21 3.91
N PHE A 54 18.50 12.68 4.58
CA PHE A 54 17.30 12.20 3.89
C PHE A 54 16.43 13.36 3.38
N GLU A 55 16.28 13.40 2.06
CA GLU A 55 15.56 14.43 1.34
C GLU A 55 14.10 14.04 1.10
N TRP A 56 13.23 14.31 2.09
CA TRP A 56 11.79 14.05 1.97
C TRP A 56 11.17 14.67 0.72
N ARG A 57 11.57 15.89 0.35
CA ARG A 57 11.01 16.60 -0.81
C ARG A 57 11.28 15.88 -2.13
N ALA A 58 12.39 15.16 -2.24
CA ALA A 58 12.66 14.32 -3.41
C ALA A 58 11.68 13.15 -3.49
N ILE A 59 11.43 12.47 -2.35
CA ILE A 59 10.49 11.34 -2.27
C ILE A 59 9.05 11.81 -2.49
N GLU A 60 8.67 12.95 -1.92
CA GLU A 60 7.36 13.58 -2.12
C GLU A 60 7.14 13.92 -3.59
N SER A 61 8.14 14.51 -4.26
CA SER A 61 8.08 14.77 -5.71
C SER A 61 7.89 13.49 -6.50
N GLN A 62 8.70 12.46 -6.22
CA GLN A 62 8.64 11.17 -6.90
C GLN A 62 7.27 10.49 -6.75
N LEU A 63 6.71 10.48 -5.54
CA LEU A 63 5.38 9.92 -5.30
C LEU A 63 4.29 10.68 -6.08
N ASN A 64 4.44 11.99 -6.22
CA ASN A 64 3.51 12.85 -6.95
C ASN A 64 3.65 12.78 -8.48
N GLU A 65 4.65 12.07 -9.02
CA GLU A 65 4.71 11.74 -10.46
C GLU A 65 3.55 10.82 -10.88
N PHE A 66 3.03 10.02 -9.95
CA PHE A 66 1.90 9.16 -10.20
C PHE A 66 0.55 9.90 -10.06
N PRO A 67 -0.42 9.65 -10.97
CA PRO A 67 -1.77 10.13 -10.80
C PRO A 67 -2.43 9.51 -9.57
N GLN A 68 -2.69 10.35 -8.56
CA GLN A 68 -3.28 9.95 -7.29
C GLN A 68 -4.66 10.55 -7.12
N PHE A 69 -5.53 9.81 -6.42
CA PHE A 69 -6.91 10.19 -6.21
C PHE A 69 -7.37 9.83 -4.80
N LYS A 70 -8.38 10.56 -4.33
CA LYS A 70 -9.14 10.21 -3.14
C LYS A 70 -10.62 10.13 -3.47
N THR A 71 -11.31 9.10 -2.97
CA THR A 71 -12.76 8.95 -3.14
C THR A 71 -13.41 8.40 -1.88
N SER A 72 -14.60 8.90 -1.55
CA SER A 72 -15.38 8.41 -0.41
C SER A 72 -16.13 7.13 -0.79
N LEU A 73 -15.81 6.02 -0.13
CA LEU A 73 -16.47 4.73 -0.29
C LEU A 73 -17.25 4.37 0.99
N THR A 74 -18.40 3.72 0.84
CA THR A 74 -19.22 3.32 1.98
C THR A 74 -18.85 1.90 2.38
N ALA A 75 -18.42 1.70 3.62
CA ALA A 75 -18.16 0.38 4.19
C ALA A 75 -19.46 -0.33 4.59
N TRP A 76 -19.36 -1.63 4.89
CA TRP A 76 -20.48 -2.50 5.31
C TRP A 76 -21.31 -1.97 6.51
N ASN A 77 -20.71 -1.14 7.36
CA ASN A 77 -21.31 -0.57 8.56
C ASN A 77 -21.95 0.82 8.31
N GLY A 78 -22.06 1.24 7.04
CA GLY A 78 -22.58 2.54 6.62
C GLY A 78 -21.61 3.73 6.80
N GLU A 79 -20.38 3.48 7.25
CA GLU A 79 -19.35 4.51 7.39
C GLU A 79 -18.81 4.92 6.01
N SER A 80 -18.62 6.22 5.80
CA SER A 80 -17.93 6.73 4.62
C SER A 80 -16.45 6.92 4.91
N LEU A 81 -15.60 6.27 4.12
CA LEU A 81 -14.14 6.32 4.22
C LEU A 81 -13.56 6.96 2.96
N GLY A 82 -12.75 8.01 3.12
CA GLY A 82 -11.93 8.55 2.05
C GLY A 82 -10.76 7.62 1.75
N ILE A 83 -10.84 6.91 0.62
CA ILE A 83 -9.82 5.98 0.17
C ILE A 83 -8.88 6.69 -0.80
N HIS A 84 -7.59 6.69 -0.47
CA HIS A 84 -6.50 7.10 -1.33
C HIS A 84 -6.05 5.96 -2.24
N PHE A 85 -5.74 6.25 -3.49
CA PHE A 85 -5.14 5.31 -4.42
C PHE A 85 -4.39 6.00 -5.56
N ILE A 86 -3.37 5.31 -6.07
CA ILE A 86 -2.77 5.61 -7.39
C ILE A 86 -3.64 4.95 -8.46
N HIS A 87 -3.89 5.66 -9.56
CA HIS A 87 -4.51 5.09 -10.77
C HIS A 87 -3.70 5.49 -12.00
N ARG A 88 -2.74 4.64 -12.37
CA ARG A 88 -1.93 4.83 -13.56
C ARG A 88 -2.56 4.08 -14.73
N ARG A 89 -3.22 4.81 -15.63
CA ARG A 89 -3.78 4.22 -16.85
C ARG A 89 -2.69 4.02 -17.91
N SER A 90 -2.51 2.79 -18.36
CA SER A 90 -1.80 2.48 -19.61
C SER A 90 -2.36 3.24 -20.81
N PRO A 91 -1.53 3.70 -21.75
CA PRO A 91 -1.97 4.19 -23.06
C PRO A 91 -2.38 3.04 -24.01
N ARG A 92 -2.09 1.78 -23.69
CA ARG A 92 -2.39 0.64 -24.54
C ARG A 92 -3.86 0.24 -24.47
N ALA A 93 -4.47 0.00 -25.63
CA ALA A 93 -5.88 -0.37 -25.75
C ALA A 93 -6.19 -1.78 -25.22
N ASP A 94 -5.20 -2.67 -25.17
CA ASP A 94 -5.30 -4.04 -24.67
C ASP A 94 -4.95 -4.18 -23.19
N ALA A 95 -4.69 -3.06 -22.50
CA ALA A 95 -4.31 -3.07 -21.10
C ALA A 95 -5.44 -3.60 -20.20
N ARG A 96 -5.09 -4.50 -19.26
CA ARG A 96 -6.05 -5.04 -18.29
C ARG A 96 -6.01 -4.26 -16.96
N PRO A 97 -7.13 -4.06 -16.26
CA PRO A 97 -7.09 -3.51 -14.91
C PRO A 97 -6.38 -4.47 -13.96
N LEU A 98 -5.40 -3.95 -13.21
CA LEU A 98 -4.63 -4.67 -12.21
C LEU A 98 -4.64 -3.87 -10.90
N MET A 99 -5.19 -4.46 -9.85
CA MET A 99 -5.05 -3.95 -8.50
C MET A 99 -3.81 -4.56 -7.83
N ILE A 100 -2.92 -3.71 -7.31
CA ILE A 100 -1.74 -4.12 -6.55
C ILE A 100 -1.87 -3.64 -5.09
N GLN A 101 -1.88 -4.57 -4.15
CA GLN A 101 -2.18 -4.30 -2.74
C GLN A 101 -0.96 -4.50 -1.84
N HIS A 102 -0.60 -3.43 -1.10
CA HIS A 102 0.44 -3.48 -0.09
C HIS A 102 -0.06 -4.13 1.22
N GLY A 103 0.88 -4.42 2.13
CA GLY A 103 0.60 -4.92 3.47
C GLY A 103 1.13 -4.03 4.59
N TRP A 104 1.53 -4.62 5.71
CA TRP A 104 2.16 -4.00 6.86
C TRP A 104 3.53 -4.64 7.11
N PRO A 105 4.58 -3.87 7.46
CA PRO A 105 4.64 -2.42 7.69
C PRO A 105 4.93 -1.62 6.40
N SER A 106 4.22 -1.92 5.32
CA SER A 106 4.44 -1.41 3.96
C SER A 106 3.44 -0.30 3.57
N SER A 107 3.59 0.28 2.39
CA SER A 107 2.67 1.25 1.79
C SER A 107 2.64 1.15 0.27
N VAL A 108 1.86 2.01 -0.39
CA VAL A 108 1.86 2.14 -1.86
C VAL A 108 3.23 2.52 -2.45
N TYR A 109 4.15 3.06 -1.63
CA TYR A 109 5.51 3.37 -2.06
C TYR A 109 6.31 2.14 -2.51
N ASP A 110 5.99 0.94 -2.02
CA ASP A 110 6.68 -0.30 -2.42
C ASP A 110 6.61 -0.55 -3.93
N PHE A 111 5.60 0.01 -4.59
CA PHE A 111 5.34 -0.20 -6.00
C PHE A 111 5.93 0.87 -6.92
N HIS A 112 6.56 1.93 -6.39
CA HIS A 112 6.99 3.08 -7.21
C HIS A 112 7.94 2.69 -8.36
N LYS A 113 8.71 1.60 -8.22
CA LYS A 113 9.63 1.14 -9.26
C LYS A 113 8.98 0.29 -10.35
N ILE A 114 7.75 -0.19 -10.14
CA ILE A 114 7.09 -1.14 -11.04
C ILE A 114 5.82 -0.58 -11.68
N ILE A 115 5.23 0.49 -11.14
CA ILE A 115 3.96 1.04 -11.64
C ILE A 115 4.08 1.45 -13.12
N GLU A 116 5.13 2.19 -13.50
CA GLU A 116 5.29 2.61 -14.90
C GLU A 116 5.57 1.43 -15.83
N GLU A 117 6.46 0.50 -15.46
CA GLU A 117 6.77 -0.67 -16.30
C GLU A 117 5.55 -1.60 -16.48
N LEU A 118 4.68 -1.72 -15.48
CA LEU A 118 3.43 -2.46 -15.61
C LEU A 118 2.41 -1.74 -16.50
N ALA A 119 2.38 -0.40 -16.45
CA ALA A 119 1.45 0.39 -17.25
C ALA A 119 1.90 0.54 -18.71
N GLU A 120 3.19 0.72 -18.94
CA GLU A 120 3.80 0.97 -20.25
C GLU A 120 5.10 0.17 -20.36
N PRO A 121 5.02 -1.16 -20.50
CA PRO A 121 6.21 -2.01 -20.55
C PRO A 121 7.04 -1.70 -21.80
N ALA A 122 8.37 -1.81 -21.65
CA ALA A 122 9.29 -1.54 -22.77
C ALA A 122 9.20 -2.59 -23.89
N ASP A 123 8.88 -3.84 -23.56
CA ASP A 123 8.59 -4.89 -24.54
C ASP A 123 7.14 -4.77 -25.04
N PRO A 124 6.91 -4.48 -26.33
CA PRO A 124 5.56 -4.38 -26.90
C PRO A 124 4.74 -5.67 -26.77
N ASN A 125 5.40 -6.83 -26.63
CA ASN A 125 4.75 -8.13 -26.48
C ASN A 125 4.42 -8.47 -25.02
N ALA A 126 4.97 -7.75 -24.05
CA ALA A 126 4.63 -7.92 -22.65
C ALA A 126 3.18 -7.45 -22.39
N PRO A 127 2.48 -8.05 -21.40
CA PRO A 127 1.17 -7.55 -21.00
C PRO A 127 1.29 -6.18 -20.35
N ALA A 128 0.33 -5.29 -20.64
CA ALA A 128 0.22 -3.98 -20.03
C ALA A 128 -1.03 -3.87 -19.15
N PHE A 129 -0.99 -2.95 -18.18
CA PHE A 129 -2.03 -2.84 -17.18
C PHE A 129 -2.49 -1.40 -16.92
N HIS A 130 -3.79 -1.20 -16.68
CA HIS A 130 -4.19 -0.05 -15.88
C HIS A 130 -3.91 -0.41 -14.42
N VAL A 131 -2.97 0.27 -13.77
CA VAL A 131 -2.50 -0.07 -12.43
C VAL A 131 -3.26 0.74 -11.39
N ILE A 132 -3.86 0.06 -10.41
CA ILE A 132 -4.56 0.64 -9.27
C ILE A 132 -3.85 0.19 -8.00
N ALA A 133 -3.29 1.13 -7.24
CA ALA A 133 -2.61 0.84 -5.97
C ALA A 133 -3.27 1.62 -4.84
N PRO A 134 -4.27 1.04 -4.15
CA PRO A 134 -4.95 1.72 -3.06
C PRO A 134 -4.17 1.59 -1.74
N SER A 135 -4.17 2.67 -0.96
CA SER A 135 -3.74 2.61 0.43
C SER A 135 -4.84 1.93 1.26
N LEU A 136 -4.46 0.92 2.06
CA LEU A 136 -5.40 0.26 2.99
C LEU A 136 -6.12 1.30 3.87
N PRO A 137 -7.39 1.10 4.25
CA PRO A 137 -8.04 1.96 5.24
C PRO A 137 -7.23 2.05 6.54
N GLY A 138 -6.97 3.26 7.02
CA GLY A 138 -6.07 3.52 8.16
C GLY A 138 -4.57 3.51 7.83
N TYR A 139 -4.17 3.37 6.56
CA TYR A 139 -2.78 3.42 6.11
C TYR A 139 -2.56 4.58 5.14
N GLY A 140 -1.35 5.14 5.16
CA GLY A 140 -0.94 6.22 4.26
C GLY A 140 -1.93 7.38 4.29
N TRP A 141 -2.51 7.70 3.13
CA TRP A 141 -3.46 8.81 2.97
C TRP A 141 -4.94 8.40 2.94
N SER A 142 -5.24 7.13 3.19
CA SER A 142 -6.61 6.65 3.40
C SER A 142 -7.09 6.97 4.82
N ASP A 143 -8.38 7.29 4.96
CA ASP A 143 -8.96 7.65 6.25
C ASP A 143 -8.87 6.51 7.27
N ILE A 144 -8.72 6.89 8.54
CA ILE A 144 -8.77 5.96 9.67
C ILE A 144 -10.24 5.60 9.97
N PRO A 145 -10.60 4.31 10.06
CA PRO A 145 -11.95 3.91 10.43
C PRO A 145 -12.33 4.40 11.84
N LYS A 146 -13.54 4.93 11.98
CA LYS A 146 -14.06 5.46 13.26
C LYS A 146 -14.77 4.40 14.09
N ARG A 147 -15.00 3.21 13.54
CA ARG A 147 -15.67 2.09 14.21
C ARG A 147 -14.83 0.82 14.07
N ALA A 148 -14.90 -0.02 15.10
CA ALA A 148 -14.26 -1.32 15.09
C ALA A 148 -14.89 -2.29 14.08
N GLY A 149 -14.16 -3.34 13.71
CA GLY A 149 -14.66 -4.44 12.88
C GLY A 149 -14.28 -4.35 11.39
N LEU A 150 -13.40 -3.42 10.99
CA LEU A 150 -12.87 -3.40 9.64
C LEU A 150 -11.75 -4.44 9.48
N GLY A 151 -12.08 -5.58 8.89
CA GLY A 151 -11.13 -6.66 8.55
C GLY A 151 -11.06 -6.95 7.05
N PRO A 152 -10.23 -7.92 6.63
CA PRO A 152 -10.03 -8.27 5.22
C PRO A 152 -11.31 -8.50 4.39
N PRO A 153 -12.37 -9.17 4.90
CA PRO A 153 -13.61 -9.35 4.13
C PRO A 153 -14.28 -8.02 3.75
N ALA A 154 -14.31 -7.07 4.69
CA ALA A 154 -14.88 -5.75 4.45
C ALA A 154 -14.05 -4.93 3.47
N ILE A 155 -12.72 -5.03 3.55
CA ILE A 155 -11.82 -4.34 2.62
C ILE A 155 -11.95 -4.91 1.20
N ALA A 156 -12.15 -6.22 1.04
CA ALA A 156 -12.44 -6.83 -0.25
C ALA A 156 -13.71 -6.23 -0.90
N ASP A 157 -14.78 -6.05 -0.12
CA ASP A 157 -16.01 -5.41 -0.61
C ASP A 157 -15.76 -3.95 -1.02
N ILE A 158 -14.95 -3.19 -0.25
CA ILE A 158 -14.55 -1.82 -0.57
C ILE A 158 -13.75 -1.76 -1.89
N TRP A 159 -12.87 -2.73 -2.15
CA TRP A 159 -12.10 -2.83 -3.39
C TRP A 159 -12.94 -3.12 -4.61
N VAL A 160 -13.95 -3.99 -4.49
CA VAL A 160 -14.90 -4.23 -5.59
C VAL A 160 -15.71 -2.97 -5.89
N GLU A 161 -16.14 -2.23 -4.87
CA GLU A 161 -16.81 -0.94 -5.07
C GLU A 161 -15.86 0.10 -5.70
N LEU A 162 -14.60 0.18 -5.26
CA LEU A 162 -13.60 1.06 -5.86
C LEU A 162 -13.45 0.76 -7.36
N MET A 163 -13.25 -0.51 -7.72
CA MET A 163 -13.06 -0.94 -9.10
C MET A 163 -14.31 -0.71 -9.95
N SER A 164 -15.51 -0.95 -9.39
CA SER A 164 -16.78 -0.66 -10.06
C SER A 164 -16.92 0.84 -10.34
N ARG A 165 -16.54 1.70 -9.40
CA ARG A 165 -16.56 3.16 -9.57
C ARG A 165 -15.56 3.66 -10.61
N LEU A 166 -14.45 2.95 -10.79
CA LEU A 166 -13.48 3.20 -11.86
C LEU A 166 -13.93 2.64 -13.22
N GLY A 167 -15.06 1.92 -13.28
CA GLY A 167 -15.62 1.35 -14.51
C GLY A 167 -15.02 0.00 -14.89
N TYR A 168 -14.44 -0.74 -13.94
CA TYR A 168 -13.88 -2.07 -14.17
C TYR A 168 -14.81 -3.16 -13.64
N ASP A 169 -15.45 -3.89 -14.56
CA ASP A 169 -16.35 -5.01 -14.25
C ASP A 169 -15.59 -6.23 -13.73
N ASP A 170 -14.38 -6.48 -14.20
CA ASP A 170 -13.46 -7.48 -13.64
C ASP A 170 -12.05 -6.90 -13.54
N PHE A 171 -11.20 -7.50 -12.70
CA PHE A 171 -9.81 -7.06 -12.57
C PHE A 171 -8.85 -8.15 -12.08
N LEU A 172 -7.61 -8.04 -12.54
CA LEU A 172 -6.51 -8.86 -12.05
C LEU A 172 -6.07 -8.36 -10.68
N TYR A 173 -5.61 -9.26 -9.83
CA TYR A 173 -5.16 -8.92 -8.48
C TYR A 173 -3.75 -9.38 -8.18
N HIS A 174 -2.97 -8.52 -7.54
CA HIS A 174 -1.67 -8.83 -6.96
C HIS A 174 -1.61 -8.39 -5.48
N GLY A 175 -1.10 -9.25 -4.60
CA GLY A 175 -0.87 -8.87 -3.20
C GLY A 175 -0.01 -9.84 -2.39
N GLY A 176 0.73 -9.31 -1.41
CA GLY A 176 1.40 -10.05 -0.34
C GLY A 176 0.88 -9.60 1.03
N ASP A 177 1.29 -10.26 2.13
CA ASP A 177 0.91 -9.86 3.49
C ASP A 177 -0.63 -9.62 3.65
N TRP A 178 -1.09 -8.47 4.15
CA TRP A 178 -2.52 -8.13 4.20
C TRP A 178 -3.17 -8.14 2.82
N GLY A 179 -2.44 -7.76 1.77
CA GLY A 179 -2.89 -7.89 0.39
C GLY A 179 -3.19 -9.35 0.02
N ALA A 180 -2.41 -10.32 0.48
CA ALA A 180 -2.75 -11.74 0.26
C ALA A 180 -4.01 -12.15 1.03
N ALA A 181 -4.16 -11.71 2.29
CA ALA A 181 -5.37 -12.00 3.08
C ALA A 181 -6.63 -11.39 2.47
N ILE A 182 -6.55 -10.16 1.96
CA ILE A 182 -7.65 -9.47 1.26
C ILE A 182 -7.90 -10.13 -0.10
N GLY A 183 -6.85 -10.50 -0.84
CA GLY A 183 -6.94 -11.27 -2.07
C GLY A 183 -7.73 -12.55 -1.89
N GLY A 184 -7.41 -13.36 -0.87
CA GLY A 184 -8.19 -14.56 -0.54
C GLY A 184 -9.69 -14.27 -0.32
N GLN A 185 -10.01 -13.15 0.33
CA GLN A 185 -11.41 -12.72 0.51
C GLN A 185 -12.07 -12.23 -0.79
N LEU A 186 -11.33 -11.53 -1.66
CA LEU A 186 -11.82 -11.15 -2.98
C LEU A 186 -12.18 -12.38 -3.81
N ALA A 187 -11.30 -13.39 -3.86
CA ALA A 187 -11.55 -14.63 -4.60
C ALA A 187 -12.75 -15.41 -4.03
N LEU A 188 -12.90 -15.46 -2.70
CA LEU A 188 -13.98 -16.19 -2.05
C LEU A 188 -15.34 -15.50 -2.20
N ARG A 189 -15.38 -14.17 -2.08
CA ARG A 189 -16.63 -13.39 -1.99
C ARG A 189 -17.09 -12.86 -3.34
N HIS A 190 -16.15 -12.59 -4.24
CA HIS A 190 -16.38 -11.94 -5.53
C HIS A 190 -15.67 -12.70 -6.67
N PRO A 191 -15.83 -14.04 -6.79
CA PRO A 191 -15.09 -14.84 -7.76
C PRO A 191 -15.28 -14.34 -9.21
N ASP A 192 -16.48 -13.88 -9.55
CA ASP A 192 -16.81 -13.37 -10.88
C ASP A 192 -16.07 -12.07 -11.22
N ARG A 193 -15.56 -11.35 -10.22
CA ARG A 193 -14.83 -10.08 -10.39
C ARG A 193 -13.32 -10.31 -10.57
N ILE A 194 -12.80 -11.49 -10.24
CA ILE A 194 -11.36 -11.76 -10.14
C ILE A 194 -10.96 -12.92 -11.06
N PRO A 195 -10.75 -12.66 -12.37
CA PRO A 195 -10.41 -13.70 -13.33
C PRO A 195 -9.07 -14.38 -13.04
N ARG A 196 -8.09 -13.66 -12.50
CA ARG A 196 -6.78 -14.19 -12.10
C ARG A 196 -6.21 -13.44 -10.91
N MET A 197 -5.47 -14.16 -10.09
CA MET A 197 -4.84 -13.63 -8.89
C MET A 197 -3.40 -14.13 -8.79
N HIS A 198 -2.50 -13.23 -8.43
CA HIS A 198 -1.12 -13.52 -8.10
C HIS A 198 -0.85 -13.11 -6.65
N MET A 199 -0.44 -14.05 -5.81
CA MET A 199 -0.09 -13.75 -4.42
C MET A 199 1.35 -14.16 -4.14
N THR A 200 2.09 -13.31 -3.44
CA THR A 200 3.47 -13.60 -3.02
C THR A 200 3.55 -14.21 -1.61
N MET A 201 2.42 -14.21 -0.88
CA MET A 201 2.28 -14.87 0.41
C MET A 201 1.09 -15.82 0.35
N ALA A 202 1.35 -17.10 0.57
CA ALA A 202 0.30 -18.11 0.74
C ALA A 202 0.32 -18.60 2.20
N ALA A 203 -0.43 -17.93 3.07
CA ALA A 203 -0.66 -18.43 4.41
C ALA A 203 -1.75 -19.51 4.34
N LEU A 204 -1.34 -20.76 4.13
CA LEU A 204 -2.20 -21.89 4.45
C LEU A 204 -2.38 -21.88 5.97
N PRO A 205 -3.62 -21.95 6.51
CA PRO A 205 -3.75 -22.29 7.91
C PRO A 205 -2.97 -23.59 8.13
N PRO A 206 -2.13 -23.71 9.19
CA PRO A 206 -1.55 -25.00 9.53
C PRO A 206 -2.73 -25.96 9.56
N GLY A 207 -2.67 -26.99 8.71
CA GLY A 207 -3.81 -27.86 8.42
C GLY A 207 -4.50 -28.17 9.73
N GLY A 208 -5.78 -27.78 9.84
CA GLY A 208 -6.57 -28.10 11.02
C GLY A 208 -6.38 -29.58 11.24
N SER A 209 -5.74 -29.94 12.35
CA SER A 209 -5.66 -31.33 12.79
C SER A 209 -7.11 -31.80 12.86
N THR A 210 -7.53 -32.58 11.87
CA THR A 210 -8.69 -33.46 12.01
C THR A 210 -8.27 -34.49 13.06
N ALA A 211 -8.56 -34.16 14.32
CA ALA A 211 -8.64 -35.10 15.42
C ALA A 211 -10.11 -35.18 15.84
#